data_AF-A0A1M6PAE2-F1
#
_entry.id   AF-A0A1M6PAE2-F1
#
_cell.length_a   1.000
_cell.length_b   1.000
_cell.length_c   1.000
_cell.angle_alpha   90.00
_cell.angle_beta   90.00
_cell.angle_gamma   90.00
#
_symmetry.space_group_name_H-M   'P 1'
#
loop_
_entity.id
_entity.type
_entity.pdbx_description
1 polymer ?
#
loop_
_entity_poly.entity_id
_entity_poly.type
_entity_poly.pdbx_seq_one_letter_code
_entity_poly.pdbx_strand_id
1 'polypeptide(L)'
;MTSDSEIAENRIPWLLSPPVALLSGMAVCHIIAALWIYASNQEYHAILQVLNSQGYLVVPNKIVQPLLLEFKTAFFSAVFYTFTLGVGLSLVFMAVGMFCGKIQRFWAGLCIFLLFWAYFFFLNANWGSWQQTAFFILIPPAPAAIMWRRNILLRRQPSRGWAPQFFFVLPVVILGLLWAFQSSKDPFVDLRDAILLNNKPGLAVNDFYYDYTLYAARTFKPLDKRAMRTVYLSGNPNSKKKMVLRNKLLAAYYFVVEDKNAADIVITYGDGKDAPFILEGWCGRKIESLTYKDFLHAPGKHLEALADQCDLQKNFRSTVYSSLLLGLPMGIYTFLFSIMAGLASIWLGRKKGAAITAAVWMVIGLSLYTQLAYFAHRGQEGKPPQELLESSSSRERLAGLRNYMSKDLNIREHAAYDDLLHSPKMAERYWLARVLAHNQDKESLKDLLFLLKDPSPNVRCQAIWALGRRPWDRPSGYLEDIVKNSDHYYVQLYAYNALRRLGWRQQI
;
A
#
# COMPACT_ATOMS: atom_id res chain seq x y z
N MET A 1 0.05 -7.44 55.71
CA MET A 1 0.88 -6.45 54.99
C MET A 1 1.59 -7.17 53.86
N THR A 2 0.97 -7.21 52.68
CA THR A 2 1.69 -7.55 51.43
C THR A 2 2.63 -6.39 51.15
N SER A 3 3.94 -6.63 51.07
CA SER A 3 4.92 -5.58 50.89
C SER A 3 4.68 -4.83 49.57
N ASP A 4 4.95 -3.52 49.55
CA ASP A 4 4.84 -2.69 48.35
C ASP A 4 5.69 -3.22 47.17
N SER A 5 6.72 -4.03 47.46
CA SER A 5 7.50 -4.77 46.46
C SER A 5 6.67 -5.83 45.71
N GLU A 6 5.82 -6.61 46.39
CA GLU A 6 4.94 -7.62 45.76
C GLU A 6 3.85 -6.99 44.88
N ILE A 7 3.46 -5.76 45.21
CA ILE A 7 2.48 -4.95 44.47
C ILE A 7 3.12 -4.35 43.21
N ALA A 8 4.39 -3.93 43.26
CA ALA A 8 5.13 -3.42 42.11
C ALA A 8 5.49 -4.53 41.11
N GLU A 9 5.96 -5.68 41.60
CA GLU A 9 6.40 -6.82 40.79
C GLU A 9 5.25 -7.45 39.97
N ASN A 10 4.01 -7.40 40.50
CA ASN A 10 2.81 -7.90 39.82
C ASN A 10 2.10 -6.87 38.91
N ARG A 11 2.51 -5.58 38.91
CA ARG A 11 1.89 -4.54 38.07
C ARG A 11 2.56 -4.40 36.70
N ILE A 12 3.90 -4.47 36.63
CA ILE A 12 4.67 -4.21 35.40
C ILE A 12 4.35 -5.18 34.24
N PRO A 13 4.24 -6.52 34.45
CA PRO A 13 3.93 -7.46 33.38
C PRO A 13 2.53 -7.24 32.74
N TRP A 14 1.59 -6.65 33.47
CA TRP A 14 0.24 -6.36 32.99
C TRP A 14 0.19 -5.13 32.07
N LEU A 15 1.03 -4.13 32.34
CA LEU A 15 1.09 -2.84 31.66
C LEU A 15 1.70 -2.96 30.27
N LEU A 16 2.79 -3.72 30.18
CA LEU A 16 3.61 -3.80 28.96
C LEU A 16 3.24 -4.98 28.07
N SER A 17 2.44 -5.95 28.55
CA SER A 17 2.17 -7.17 27.76
C SER A 17 1.45 -6.93 26.43
N PRO A 18 0.40 -6.10 26.30
CA PRO A 18 -0.20 -5.86 24.99
C PRO A 18 0.73 -5.11 24.02
N PRO A 19 1.41 -4.00 24.42
CA PRO A 19 2.41 -3.37 23.57
C PRO A 19 3.56 -4.31 23.16
N VAL A 20 4.10 -5.10 24.10
CA VAL A 20 5.20 -6.04 23.82
C VAL A 20 4.73 -7.18 22.91
N ALA A 21 3.51 -7.70 23.11
CA ALA A 21 2.93 -8.70 22.22
C ALA A 21 2.79 -8.16 20.80
N LEU A 22 2.22 -6.96 20.64
CA LEU A 22 2.07 -6.30 19.34
C LEU A 22 3.43 -6.07 18.66
N LEU A 23 4.38 -5.49 19.39
CA LEU A 23 5.74 -5.23 18.89
C LEU A 23 6.48 -6.52 18.51
N SER A 24 6.26 -7.62 19.24
CA SER A 24 6.92 -8.91 18.94
C SER A 24 6.51 -9.45 17.58
N GLY A 25 5.21 -9.45 17.25
CA GLY A 25 4.73 -9.91 15.95
C GLY A 25 5.08 -8.93 14.83
N MET A 26 5.08 -7.62 15.12
CA MET A 26 5.60 -6.60 14.19
C MET A 26 7.09 -6.81 13.87
N ALA A 27 7.92 -7.12 14.86
CA ALA A 27 9.35 -7.37 14.68
C ALA A 27 9.61 -8.63 13.83
N VAL A 28 8.91 -9.73 14.12
CA VAL A 28 8.99 -10.96 13.31
C VAL A 28 8.56 -10.69 11.88
N CYS A 29 7.45 -9.96 11.69
CA CYS A 29 6.98 -9.56 10.37
C CYS A 29 8.02 -8.73 9.61
N HIS A 30 8.67 -7.78 10.28
CA HIS A 30 9.67 -6.91 9.68
C HIS A 30 10.86 -7.70 9.13
N ILE A 31 11.37 -8.67 9.90
CA ILE A 31 12.50 -9.52 9.48
C ILE A 31 12.13 -10.33 8.23
N ILE A 32 10.98 -11.01 8.25
CA ILE A 32 10.52 -11.84 7.11
C ILE A 32 10.31 -10.97 5.87
N ALA A 33 9.67 -9.81 6.03
CA ALA A 33 9.41 -8.89 4.94
C ALA A 33 10.69 -8.31 4.34
N ALA A 34 11.67 -7.90 5.16
CA ALA A 34 12.94 -7.36 4.68
C ALA A 34 13.70 -8.39 3.83
N LEU A 35 13.78 -9.64 4.30
CA LEU A 35 14.42 -10.73 3.56
C LEU A 35 13.68 -11.05 2.25
N TRP A 36 12.36 -11.12 2.28
CA TRP A 36 11.56 -11.40 1.08
C TRP A 36 11.66 -10.29 0.04
N ILE A 37 11.55 -9.03 0.45
CA ILE A 37 11.69 -7.87 -0.44
C ILE A 37 13.09 -7.85 -1.05
N TYR A 38 14.13 -8.10 -0.25
CA TYR A 38 15.50 -8.12 -0.74
C TYR A 38 15.69 -9.17 -1.85
N ALA A 39 15.24 -10.41 -1.62
CA ALA A 39 15.29 -11.46 -2.64
C ALA A 39 14.47 -11.11 -3.88
N SER A 40 13.27 -10.55 -3.72
CA SER A 40 12.41 -10.14 -4.85
C SER A 40 13.01 -8.99 -5.67
N ASN A 41 13.71 -8.06 -5.01
CA ASN A 41 14.37 -6.96 -5.69
C ASN A 41 15.59 -7.43 -6.50
N GLN A 42 16.35 -8.41 -6.00
CA GLN A 42 17.44 -9.04 -6.74
C GLN A 42 16.95 -9.73 -8.02
N GLU A 43 15.86 -10.50 -7.91
CA GLU A 43 15.20 -11.12 -9.07
C GLU A 43 14.73 -10.05 -10.06
N TYR A 44 14.14 -8.97 -9.56
CA TYR A 44 13.71 -7.88 -10.44
C TYR A 44 14.86 -7.20 -11.16
N HIS A 45 15.96 -6.94 -10.43
CA HIS A 45 17.15 -6.34 -11.00
C HIS A 45 17.70 -7.19 -12.16
N ALA A 46 17.75 -8.52 -12.01
CA ALA A 46 18.17 -9.42 -13.09
C ALA A 46 17.26 -9.30 -14.34
N ILE A 47 15.94 -9.24 -14.14
CA ILE A 47 14.98 -9.04 -15.25
C ILE A 47 15.22 -7.70 -15.95
N LEU A 48 15.46 -6.63 -15.18
CA LEU A 48 15.74 -5.30 -15.73
C LEU A 48 17.06 -5.25 -16.50
N GLN A 49 18.06 -6.04 -16.11
CA GLN A 49 19.32 -6.14 -16.85
C GLN A 49 19.12 -6.78 -18.24
N VAL A 50 18.31 -7.84 -18.33
CA VAL A 50 17.95 -8.46 -19.62
C VAL A 50 17.18 -7.48 -20.50
N LEU A 51 16.21 -6.75 -19.94
CA LEU A 51 15.47 -5.75 -20.70
C LEU A 51 16.38 -4.60 -21.18
N ASN A 52 17.27 -4.13 -20.32
CA ASN A 52 18.25 -3.10 -20.68
C ASN A 52 19.20 -3.53 -21.81
N SER A 53 19.67 -4.78 -21.81
CA SER A 53 20.57 -5.28 -22.87
C SER A 53 19.89 -5.37 -24.23
N GLN A 54 18.56 -5.52 -24.24
CA GLN A 54 17.74 -5.55 -25.45
C GLN A 54 17.19 -4.16 -25.86
N GLY A 55 17.62 -3.08 -25.20
CA GLY A 55 17.27 -1.70 -25.57
C GLY A 55 15.90 -1.23 -25.08
N TYR A 56 15.20 -1.99 -24.24
CA TYR A 56 13.92 -1.57 -23.66
C TYR A 56 14.08 -0.36 -22.73
N LEU A 57 13.10 0.54 -22.73
CA LEU A 57 12.99 1.57 -21.70
C LEU A 57 12.41 0.95 -20.42
N VAL A 58 13.23 0.84 -19.40
CA VAL A 58 12.90 0.14 -18.15
C VAL A 58 12.59 1.08 -16.99
N VAL A 59 11.81 0.59 -16.02
CA VAL A 59 11.41 1.30 -14.81
C VAL A 59 11.52 0.35 -13.62
N PRO A 60 12.42 0.58 -12.65
CA PRO A 60 13.30 1.73 -12.56
C PRO A 60 14.41 1.73 -13.63
N ASN A 61 14.88 2.92 -14.00
CA ASN A 61 16.03 3.14 -14.87
C ASN A 61 17.35 2.74 -14.21
N LYS A 62 18.46 2.83 -14.97
CA LYS A 62 19.81 2.46 -14.49
C LYS A 62 20.32 3.28 -13.30
N ILE A 63 19.79 4.50 -13.09
CA ILE A 63 20.17 5.36 -11.95
C ILE A 63 19.62 4.77 -10.64
N VAL A 64 18.37 4.29 -10.66
CA VAL A 64 17.67 3.78 -9.47
C VAL A 64 17.88 2.28 -9.25
N GLN A 65 18.19 1.51 -10.30
CA GLN A 65 18.42 0.07 -10.21
C GLN A 65 19.37 -0.39 -9.10
N PRO A 66 20.51 0.29 -8.82
CA PRO A 66 21.39 -0.10 -7.70
C PRO A 66 20.67 -0.17 -6.35
N LEU A 67 19.67 0.68 -6.12
CA LEU A 67 18.90 0.70 -4.87
C LEU A 67 18.07 -0.58 -4.64
N LEU A 68 17.76 -1.33 -5.70
CA LEU A 68 17.12 -2.65 -5.59
C LEU A 68 18.02 -3.65 -4.87
N LEU A 69 19.34 -3.53 -5.02
CA LEU A 69 20.33 -4.43 -4.44
C LEU A 69 20.75 -4.02 -3.02
N GLU A 70 20.24 -2.91 -2.49
CA GLU A 70 20.54 -2.47 -1.14
C GLU A 70 19.62 -3.13 -0.11
N PHE A 71 20.21 -3.80 0.88
CA PHE A 71 19.44 -4.34 2.00
C PHE A 71 18.73 -3.23 2.80
N LYS A 72 19.36 -2.05 2.90
CA LYS A 72 18.77 -0.85 3.53
C LYS A 72 17.42 -0.49 2.90
N THR A 73 17.34 -0.47 1.57
CA THR A 73 16.09 -0.21 0.84
C THR A 73 15.05 -1.25 1.18
N ALA A 74 15.40 -2.55 1.16
CA ALA A 74 14.48 -3.63 1.51
C ALA A 74 13.98 -3.53 2.97
N PHE A 75 14.87 -3.21 3.91
CA PHE A 75 14.56 -3.01 5.32
C PHE A 75 13.55 -1.86 5.54
N PHE A 76 13.78 -0.68 4.96
CA PHE A 76 12.83 0.42 5.07
C PHE A 76 11.51 0.13 4.33
N SER A 77 11.56 -0.59 3.23
CA SER A 77 10.36 -1.01 2.49
C SER A 77 9.52 -2.02 3.30
N ALA A 78 10.15 -2.82 4.16
CA ALA A 78 9.47 -3.78 5.03
C ALA A 78 8.54 -3.11 6.06
N VAL A 79 8.73 -1.81 6.35
CA VAL A 79 7.83 -1.02 7.21
C VAL A 79 6.38 -1.12 6.74
N PHE A 80 6.13 -1.18 5.43
CA PHE A 80 4.79 -1.39 4.89
C PHE A 80 4.15 -2.68 5.42
N TYR A 81 4.87 -3.80 5.39
CA TYR A 81 4.36 -5.07 5.90
C TYR A 81 4.22 -5.07 7.42
N THR A 82 5.18 -4.46 8.12
CA THR A 82 5.16 -4.34 9.59
C THR A 82 3.89 -3.65 10.09
N PHE A 83 3.53 -2.52 9.48
CA PHE A 83 2.33 -1.75 9.86
C PHE A 83 1.03 -2.25 9.21
N THR A 84 1.10 -3.24 8.31
CA THR A 84 -0.09 -3.91 7.77
C THR A 84 -0.25 -5.29 8.38
N LEU A 85 0.28 -6.33 7.74
CA LEU A 85 0.18 -7.71 8.21
C LEU A 85 0.76 -7.91 9.62
N GLY A 86 1.88 -7.27 9.93
CA GLY A 86 2.51 -7.39 11.25
C GLY A 86 1.57 -6.98 12.37
N VAL A 87 0.93 -5.81 12.23
CA VAL A 87 -0.09 -5.34 13.17
C VAL A 87 -1.34 -6.22 13.13
N GLY A 88 -1.89 -6.47 11.93
CA GLY A 88 -3.16 -7.19 11.76
C GLY A 88 -3.12 -8.60 12.36
N LEU A 89 -2.12 -9.40 11.99
CA LEU A 89 -1.94 -10.75 12.53
C LEU A 89 -1.63 -10.73 14.02
N SER A 90 -0.82 -9.78 14.50
CA SER A 90 -0.53 -9.67 15.93
C SER A 90 -1.79 -9.45 16.75
N LEU A 91 -2.70 -8.57 16.31
CA LEU A 91 -3.95 -8.31 17.03
C LEU A 91 -4.86 -9.54 17.10
N VAL A 92 -5.02 -10.26 15.99
CA VAL A 92 -5.81 -11.50 15.93
C VAL A 92 -5.25 -12.51 16.93
N PHE A 93 -3.94 -12.73 16.93
CA PHE A 93 -3.31 -13.73 17.79
C PHE A 93 -3.13 -13.30 19.24
N MET A 94 -3.05 -12.00 19.50
CA MET A 94 -3.23 -11.45 20.84
C MET A 94 -4.60 -11.81 21.39
N ALA A 95 -5.67 -11.64 20.59
CA ALA A 95 -7.03 -11.99 21.00
C ALA A 95 -7.20 -13.49 21.25
N VAL A 96 -6.62 -14.34 20.39
CA VAL A 96 -6.58 -15.80 20.59
C VAL A 96 -5.85 -16.16 21.89
N GLY A 97 -4.63 -15.66 22.09
CA GLY A 97 -3.85 -15.92 23.31
C GLY A 97 -4.57 -15.45 24.58
N MET A 98 -5.27 -14.31 24.50
CA MET A 98 -6.13 -13.82 25.58
C MET A 98 -7.30 -14.77 25.88
N PHE A 99 -8.02 -15.22 24.85
CA PHE A 99 -9.17 -16.10 25.01
C PHE A 99 -8.79 -17.46 25.60
N CYS A 100 -7.72 -18.07 25.09
CA CYS A 100 -7.22 -19.36 25.54
C CYS A 100 -6.72 -19.32 27.00
N GLY A 101 -6.07 -18.22 27.38
CA GLY A 101 -5.63 -18.01 28.76
C GLY A 101 -6.78 -17.93 29.76
N LYS A 102 -7.93 -17.37 29.34
CA LYS A 102 -9.16 -17.26 30.16
C LYS A 102 -9.89 -18.58 30.33
N ILE A 103 -10.09 -19.34 29.26
CA ILE A 103 -10.87 -20.59 29.27
C ILE A 103 -10.10 -21.77 29.89
N GLN A 104 -8.79 -21.61 30.09
CA GLN A 104 -7.90 -22.62 30.69
C GLN A 104 -7.83 -23.95 29.93
N ARG A 105 -8.46 -24.05 28.76
CA ARG A 105 -8.35 -25.20 27.87
C ARG A 105 -7.19 -24.94 26.91
N PHE A 106 -5.98 -25.35 27.30
CA PHE A 106 -4.84 -25.42 26.39
C PHE A 106 -5.25 -26.09 25.07
N TRP A 107 -6.02 -27.17 25.16
CA TRP A 107 -6.61 -27.87 24.02
C TRP A 107 -7.54 -27.03 23.16
N ALA A 108 -8.33 -26.10 23.71
CA ALA A 108 -9.15 -25.20 22.89
C ALA A 108 -8.29 -24.19 22.12
N GLY A 109 -7.22 -23.69 22.73
CA GLY A 109 -6.26 -22.83 22.05
C GLY A 109 -5.43 -23.55 21.00
N LEU A 110 -5.02 -24.78 21.32
CA LEU A 110 -4.39 -25.68 20.37
C LEU A 110 -5.36 -26.01 19.22
N CYS A 111 -6.65 -26.24 19.46
CA CYS A 111 -7.63 -26.46 18.41
C CYS A 111 -7.86 -25.21 17.55
N ILE A 112 -7.98 -24.01 18.14
CA ILE A 112 -8.10 -22.76 17.35
C ILE A 112 -6.84 -22.52 16.53
N PHE A 113 -5.67 -22.77 17.12
CA PHE A 113 -4.40 -22.71 16.41
C PHE A 113 -4.38 -23.75 15.28
N LEU A 114 -4.62 -25.03 15.56
CA LEU A 114 -4.66 -26.10 14.56
C LEU A 114 -5.74 -25.87 13.49
N LEU A 115 -6.89 -25.29 13.80
CA LEU A 115 -7.93 -24.93 12.83
C LEU A 115 -7.51 -23.75 11.97
N PHE A 116 -6.89 -22.73 12.55
CA PHE A 116 -6.27 -21.64 11.80
C PHE A 116 -5.21 -22.22 10.86
N TRP A 117 -4.34 -23.09 11.37
CA TRP A 117 -3.29 -23.73 10.61
C TRP A 117 -3.81 -24.71 9.56
N ALA A 118 -4.91 -25.43 9.81
CA ALA A 118 -5.57 -26.30 8.84
C ALA A 118 -6.26 -25.48 7.75
N TYR A 119 -6.92 -24.37 8.11
CA TYR A 119 -7.47 -23.40 7.15
C TYR A 119 -6.36 -22.82 6.27
N PHE A 120 -5.25 -22.38 6.87
CA PHE A 120 -4.11 -21.86 6.13
C PHE A 120 -3.41 -22.93 5.31
N PHE A 121 -3.25 -24.15 5.80
CA PHE A 121 -2.68 -25.27 5.05
C PHE A 121 -3.56 -25.66 3.86
N PHE A 122 -4.88 -25.69 4.03
CA PHE A 122 -5.84 -25.96 2.95
C PHE A 122 -5.87 -24.84 1.90
N LEU A 123 -5.73 -23.58 2.35
CA LEU A 123 -5.47 -22.48 1.43
C LEU A 123 -4.13 -22.68 0.73
N ASN A 124 -3.06 -22.98 1.46
CA ASN A 124 -1.69 -23.12 0.98
C ASN A 124 -1.46 -24.31 0.02
N ALA A 125 -2.27 -25.37 0.12
CA ALA A 125 -2.32 -26.44 -0.88
C ALA A 125 -2.63 -25.91 -2.30
N ASN A 126 -3.26 -24.73 -2.38
CA ASN A 126 -3.46 -23.96 -3.62
C ASN A 126 -2.54 -22.73 -3.75
N TRP A 127 -1.73 -22.35 -2.73
CA TRP A 127 -0.93 -21.11 -2.71
C TRP A 127 0.56 -21.43 -2.79
N GLY A 128 1.09 -21.63 -3.99
CA GLY A 128 2.48 -22.08 -4.13
C GLY A 128 3.56 -21.01 -3.96
N SER A 129 3.67 -20.33 -2.81
CA SER A 129 4.88 -19.60 -2.43
C SER A 129 5.16 -19.69 -0.92
N TRP A 130 6.28 -20.32 -0.54
CA TRP A 130 6.71 -20.53 0.84
C TRP A 130 6.86 -19.23 1.64
N GLN A 131 7.09 -18.10 0.95
CA GLN A 131 7.27 -16.78 1.55
C GLN A 131 6.00 -16.27 2.24
N GLN A 132 4.84 -16.42 1.61
CA GLN A 132 3.55 -16.03 2.21
C GLN A 132 3.25 -16.85 3.46
N THR A 133 3.51 -18.16 3.37
CA THR A 133 3.39 -19.11 4.47
C THR A 133 4.18 -18.64 5.69
N ALA A 134 5.40 -18.17 5.51
CA ALA A 134 6.25 -17.70 6.60
C ALA A 134 5.57 -16.61 7.45
N PHE A 135 4.80 -15.67 6.87
CA PHE A 135 4.07 -14.65 7.64
C PHE A 135 3.04 -15.27 8.58
N PHE A 136 2.22 -16.19 8.08
CA PHE A 136 1.15 -16.83 8.87
C PHE A 136 1.66 -17.89 9.84
N ILE A 137 2.88 -18.39 9.63
CA ILE A 137 3.52 -19.35 10.53
C ILE A 137 4.25 -18.64 11.67
N LEU A 138 5.09 -17.65 11.33
CA LEU A 138 6.09 -17.11 12.24
C LEU A 138 5.57 -15.92 13.06
N ILE A 139 4.64 -15.12 12.51
CA ILE A 139 4.09 -13.97 13.24
C ILE A 139 3.19 -14.42 14.41
N PRO A 140 2.21 -15.33 14.23
CA PRO A 140 1.24 -15.68 15.27
C PRO A 140 1.76 -16.16 16.63
N PRO A 141 2.80 -17.03 16.72
CA PRO A 141 3.19 -17.65 17.98
C PRO A 141 3.63 -16.66 19.06
N ALA A 142 4.44 -15.65 18.70
CA ALA A 142 4.99 -14.68 19.65
C ALA A 142 3.92 -13.86 20.40
N PRO A 143 3.01 -13.11 19.72
CA PRO A 143 1.94 -12.36 20.38
C PRO A 143 0.99 -13.26 21.17
N ALA A 144 0.64 -14.44 20.63
CA ALA A 144 -0.25 -15.38 21.31
C ALA A 144 0.38 -15.91 22.62
N ALA A 145 1.65 -16.31 22.59
CA ALA A 145 2.37 -16.83 23.75
C ALA A 145 2.51 -15.77 24.86
N ILE A 146 2.83 -14.52 24.50
CA ILE A 146 2.94 -13.42 25.46
C ILE A 146 1.59 -13.17 26.16
N MET A 147 0.50 -13.10 25.39
CA MET A 147 -0.84 -12.85 25.94
C MET A 147 -1.37 -14.04 26.76
N TRP A 148 -1.05 -15.27 26.35
CA TRP A 148 -1.37 -16.48 27.09
C TRP A 148 -0.62 -16.53 28.43
N ARG A 149 0.70 -16.32 28.41
CA ARG A 149 1.56 -16.27 29.62
C ARG A 149 1.09 -15.20 30.59
N ARG A 150 0.76 -14.00 30.10
CA ARG A 150 0.17 -12.92 30.90
C ARG A 150 -1.05 -13.39 31.66
N ASN A 151 -1.99 -14.06 30.99
CA ASN A 151 -3.21 -14.54 31.64
C ASN A 151 -2.95 -15.65 32.65
N ILE A 152 -1.95 -16.52 32.44
CA ILE A 152 -1.54 -17.53 33.43
C ILE A 152 -0.99 -16.86 34.70
N LEU A 153 -0.09 -15.88 34.56
CA LEU A 153 0.51 -15.18 35.69
C LEU A 153 -0.52 -14.41 36.52
N LEU A 154 -1.52 -13.82 35.86
CA LEU A 154 -2.60 -13.06 36.52
C LEU A 154 -3.63 -13.94 37.25
N ARG A 155 -3.57 -15.28 37.14
CA ARG A 155 -4.48 -16.22 37.83
C ARG A 155 -4.39 -16.16 39.35
N ARG A 156 -3.28 -15.66 39.90
CA ARG A 156 -3.09 -15.56 41.36
C ARG A 156 -3.93 -14.45 42.02
N GLN A 157 -4.78 -13.75 41.26
CA GLN A 157 -5.68 -12.72 41.81
C GLN A 157 -7.16 -13.12 41.64
N PRO A 158 -7.99 -13.05 42.71
CA PRO A 158 -9.38 -13.45 42.66
C PRO A 158 -10.18 -12.61 41.66
N SER A 159 -11.17 -13.29 41.06
CA SER A 159 -11.98 -12.89 39.91
C SER A 159 -12.20 -11.37 39.81
N ARG A 160 -11.72 -10.78 38.71
CA ARG A 160 -11.99 -9.39 38.38
C ARG A 160 -12.75 -9.33 37.06
N GLY A 161 -14.01 -8.91 37.15
CA GLY A 161 -14.98 -8.86 36.06
C GLY A 161 -14.56 -8.05 34.84
N TRP A 162 -15.37 -8.12 33.79
CA TRP A 162 -15.11 -7.67 32.42
C TRP A 162 -14.96 -6.15 32.23
N ALA A 163 -15.06 -5.37 33.31
CA ALA A 163 -15.14 -3.91 33.25
C ALA A 163 -13.95 -3.23 32.53
N PRO A 164 -12.68 -3.59 32.75
CA PRO A 164 -11.56 -2.96 32.03
C PRO A 164 -11.57 -3.26 30.52
N GLN A 165 -11.99 -4.48 30.13
CA GLN A 165 -12.12 -4.84 28.72
C GLN A 165 -13.28 -4.11 28.04
N PHE A 166 -14.37 -3.91 28.78
CA PHE A 166 -15.50 -3.10 28.31
C PHE A 166 -15.05 -1.66 27.96
N PHE A 167 -14.30 -1.01 28.86
CA PHE A 167 -13.77 0.35 28.60
C PHE A 167 -12.81 0.41 27.41
N PHE A 168 -12.08 -0.67 27.12
CA PHE A 168 -11.24 -0.75 25.92
C PHE A 168 -12.07 -0.83 24.63
N VAL A 169 -13.14 -1.63 24.61
CA VAL A 169 -13.94 -1.88 23.40
C VAL A 169 -14.89 -0.72 23.11
N LEU A 170 -15.39 -0.04 24.14
CA LEU A 170 -16.43 0.98 24.01
C LEU A 170 -16.07 2.13 23.03
N PRO A 171 -14.90 2.80 23.12
CA PRO A 171 -14.51 3.83 22.15
C PRO A 171 -14.41 3.32 20.72
N VAL A 172 -13.86 2.12 20.53
CA VAL A 172 -13.71 1.52 19.21
C VAL A 172 -15.07 1.31 18.54
N VAL A 173 -16.03 0.75 19.28
CA VAL A 173 -17.37 0.48 18.73
C VAL A 173 -18.09 1.78 18.41
N ILE A 174 -18.09 2.75 19.33
CA ILE A 174 -18.79 4.03 19.12
C ILE A 174 -18.17 4.81 17.97
N LEU A 175 -16.84 5.01 17.97
CA LEU A 175 -16.16 5.76 16.91
C LEU A 175 -16.22 5.02 15.57
N GLY A 176 -16.11 3.70 15.58
CA GLY A 176 -16.24 2.87 14.38
C GLY A 176 -17.62 2.97 13.75
N LEU A 177 -18.69 2.97 14.56
CA LEU A 177 -20.05 3.21 14.06
C LEU A 177 -20.21 4.62 13.48
N LEU A 178 -19.73 5.66 14.19
CA LEU A 178 -19.78 7.04 13.69
C LEU A 178 -19.08 7.20 12.33
N TRP A 179 -17.90 6.61 12.19
CA TRP A 179 -17.15 6.61 10.93
C TRP A 179 -17.85 5.84 9.82
N ALA A 180 -18.49 4.69 10.13
CA ALA A 180 -19.21 3.89 9.14
C ALA A 180 -20.39 4.67 8.52
N PHE A 181 -21.06 5.53 9.29
CA PHE A 181 -22.22 6.30 8.81
C PHE A 181 -21.86 7.59 8.05
N GLN A 182 -20.61 8.08 8.10
CA GLN A 182 -20.21 9.34 7.48
C GLN A 182 -18.95 9.23 6.59
N SER A 183 -18.57 8.03 6.17
CA SER A 183 -17.40 7.86 5.31
C SER A 183 -17.55 8.67 4.01
N SER A 184 -16.60 9.56 3.75
CA SER A 184 -16.50 10.26 2.48
C SER A 184 -16.15 9.29 1.35
N LYS A 185 -16.20 9.77 0.09
CA LYS A 185 -15.80 8.98 -1.08
C LYS A 185 -14.32 8.57 -1.06
N ASP A 186 -13.44 9.41 -0.47
CA ASP A 186 -11.98 9.24 -0.49
C ASP A 186 -11.33 9.48 0.90
N PRO A 187 -11.61 8.64 1.91
CA PRO A 187 -11.23 8.89 3.31
C PRO A 187 -9.71 8.97 3.52
N PHE A 188 -8.92 8.25 2.73
CA PHE A 188 -7.46 8.30 2.79
C PHE A 188 -6.89 9.62 2.30
N VAL A 189 -7.49 10.20 1.25
CA VAL A 189 -7.06 11.50 0.71
C VAL A 189 -7.40 12.60 1.72
N ASP A 190 -8.60 12.54 2.31
CA ASP A 190 -9.02 13.47 3.35
C ASP A 190 -8.10 13.41 4.57
N LEU A 191 -7.78 12.19 5.05
CA LEU A 191 -6.85 11.99 6.16
C LEU A 191 -5.46 12.56 5.85
N ARG A 192 -4.93 12.26 4.66
CA ARG A 192 -3.61 12.75 4.22
C ARG A 192 -3.58 14.27 4.19
N ASP A 193 -4.57 14.88 3.58
CA ASP A 193 -4.62 16.33 3.35
C ASP A 193 -4.89 17.10 4.65
N ALA A 194 -5.72 16.56 5.54
CA ALA A 194 -6.03 17.18 6.83
C ALA A 194 -4.87 17.04 7.82
N ILE A 195 -4.27 15.85 7.92
CA ILE A 195 -3.35 15.49 9.00
C ILE A 195 -1.89 15.41 8.53
N LEU A 196 -1.59 14.80 7.39
CA LEU A 196 -0.20 14.53 7.00
C LEU A 196 0.47 15.75 6.34
N LEU A 197 -0.17 16.37 5.36
CA LEU A 197 0.50 17.39 4.52
C LEU A 197 0.63 18.78 5.17
N ASN A 198 0.01 18.98 6.34
CA ASN A 198 -0.03 20.28 7.01
C ASN A 198 1.07 20.48 8.07
N ASN A 199 1.92 19.48 8.33
CA ASN A 199 2.99 19.55 9.32
C ASN A 199 4.22 18.76 8.90
N LYS A 200 5.38 19.10 9.47
CA LYS A 200 6.67 18.49 9.14
C LYS A 200 6.71 16.97 9.40
N PRO A 201 6.22 16.44 10.54
CA PRO A 201 6.21 14.99 10.76
C PRO A 201 5.39 14.23 9.73
N GLY A 202 4.21 14.74 9.37
CA GLY A 202 3.36 14.12 8.36
C GLY A 202 3.94 14.17 6.95
N LEU A 203 4.65 15.26 6.60
CA LEU A 203 5.45 15.33 5.37
C LEU A 203 6.57 14.28 5.35
N ALA A 204 7.29 14.09 6.46
CA ALA A 204 8.32 13.06 6.54
C ALA A 204 7.76 11.64 6.35
N VAL A 205 6.57 11.35 6.90
CA VAL A 205 5.87 10.08 6.66
C VAL A 205 5.46 9.93 5.19
N ASN A 206 4.96 11.01 4.59
CA ASN A 206 4.63 11.03 3.17
C ASN A 206 5.88 10.75 2.31
N ASP A 207 6.99 11.44 2.55
CA ASP A 207 8.20 11.31 1.73
C ASP A 207 8.77 9.89 1.86
N PHE A 208 8.83 9.34 3.09
CA PHE A 208 9.18 7.94 3.33
C PHE A 208 8.33 6.95 2.52
N TYR A 209 7.02 7.20 2.42
CA TYR A 209 6.13 6.37 1.61
C TYR A 209 6.50 6.41 0.12
N TYR A 210 6.79 7.59 -0.44
CA TYR A 210 7.16 7.73 -1.85
C TYR A 210 8.56 7.19 -2.16
N ASP A 211 9.47 7.22 -1.19
CA ASP A 211 10.81 6.69 -1.30
C ASP A 211 10.82 5.16 -1.33
N TYR A 212 10.13 4.49 -0.40
CA TYR A 212 10.36 3.06 -0.16
C TYR A 212 9.25 2.10 -0.63
N THR A 213 8.00 2.55 -0.79
CA THR A 213 6.87 1.61 -0.97
C THR A 213 6.94 0.81 -2.29
N LEU A 214 7.53 1.35 -3.36
CA LEU A 214 7.60 0.64 -4.64
C LEU A 214 8.52 -0.57 -4.65
N TYR A 215 9.54 -0.58 -3.80
CA TYR A 215 10.43 -1.73 -3.64
C TYR A 215 9.69 -2.91 -2.99
N ALA A 216 8.80 -2.64 -2.03
CA ALA A 216 7.91 -3.66 -1.48
C ALA A 216 6.79 -4.07 -2.45
N ALA A 217 6.40 -3.22 -3.40
CA ALA A 217 5.20 -3.45 -4.19
C ALA A 217 5.29 -4.68 -5.11
N ARG A 218 6.49 -5.06 -5.56
CA ARG A 218 6.66 -6.17 -6.50
C ARG A 218 6.33 -7.54 -5.91
N THR A 219 6.58 -7.74 -4.61
CA THR A 219 6.38 -9.03 -3.92
C THR A 219 4.93 -9.52 -3.95
N PHE A 220 3.96 -8.60 -4.09
CA PHE A 220 2.54 -8.95 -4.08
C PHE A 220 1.72 -8.41 -5.26
N LYS A 221 2.25 -7.50 -6.08
CA LYS A 221 1.56 -6.97 -7.27
C LYS A 221 1.19 -8.09 -8.26
N PRO A 222 -0.06 -8.16 -8.72
CA PRO A 222 -0.45 -9.09 -9.77
C PRO A 222 0.25 -8.72 -11.10
N LEU A 223 0.42 -9.71 -11.97
CA LEU A 223 1.24 -9.60 -13.17
C LEU A 223 0.76 -8.47 -14.11
N ASP A 224 -0.55 -8.35 -14.31
CA ASP A 224 -1.19 -7.34 -15.16
C ASP A 224 -0.93 -5.89 -14.68
N LYS A 225 -0.66 -5.70 -13.38
CA LYS A 225 -0.34 -4.40 -12.75
C LYS A 225 1.16 -4.12 -12.65
N ARG A 226 2.04 -5.01 -13.15
CA ARG A 226 3.49 -4.75 -13.19
C ARG A 226 3.82 -3.79 -14.34
N ALA A 227 4.83 -2.94 -14.13
CA ALA A 227 5.30 -2.00 -15.15
C ALA A 227 6.07 -2.72 -16.27
N MET A 228 6.93 -3.66 -15.88
CA MET A 228 7.70 -4.52 -16.78
C MET A 228 7.12 -5.93 -16.68
N ARG A 229 6.51 -6.39 -17.78
CA ARG A 229 5.94 -7.74 -17.93
C ARG A 229 6.68 -8.43 -19.05
N THR A 230 7.27 -9.58 -18.78
CA THR A 230 8.20 -10.22 -19.71
C THR A 230 7.64 -11.51 -20.29
N VAL A 231 7.98 -11.78 -21.55
CA VAL A 231 7.52 -12.95 -22.29
C VAL A 231 8.71 -13.62 -22.97
N TYR A 232 8.87 -14.91 -22.77
CA TYR A 232 9.78 -15.72 -23.55
C TYR A 232 9.02 -16.44 -24.66
N LEU A 233 9.56 -16.38 -25.87
CA LEU A 233 8.99 -17.01 -27.05
C LEU A 233 9.75 -18.32 -27.33
N SER A 234 9.07 -19.45 -27.11
CA SER A 234 9.60 -20.79 -27.33
C SER A 234 9.09 -21.37 -28.66
N GLY A 235 10.00 -21.99 -29.43
CA GLY A 235 9.70 -22.57 -30.75
C GLY A 235 10.54 -21.95 -31.87
N ASN A 236 10.42 -22.52 -33.08
CA ASN A 236 11.14 -22.05 -34.26
C ASN A 236 10.20 -21.71 -35.44
N PRO A 237 9.33 -20.69 -35.30
CA PRO A 237 8.42 -20.30 -36.36
C PRO A 237 9.09 -19.33 -37.34
N ASN A 238 8.53 -19.22 -38.54
CA ASN A 238 9.01 -18.28 -39.56
C ASN A 238 9.07 -16.84 -39.02
N SER A 239 10.14 -16.12 -39.40
CA SER A 239 10.44 -14.72 -39.09
C SER A 239 9.21 -13.79 -39.11
N LYS A 240 8.34 -13.91 -40.11
CA LYS A 240 7.13 -13.08 -40.24
C LYS A 240 6.14 -13.29 -39.08
N LYS A 241 5.87 -14.54 -38.69
CA LYS A 241 4.99 -14.85 -37.55
C LYS A 241 5.58 -14.32 -36.24
N LYS A 242 6.88 -14.54 -36.03
CA LYS A 242 7.60 -14.03 -34.85
C LYS A 242 7.51 -12.51 -34.73
N MET A 243 7.70 -11.79 -35.83
CA MET A 243 7.61 -10.32 -35.85
C MET A 243 6.19 -9.82 -35.56
N VAL A 244 5.16 -10.42 -36.17
CA VAL A 244 3.75 -10.05 -35.91
C VAL A 244 3.39 -10.26 -34.44
N LEU A 245 3.77 -11.40 -33.87
CA LEU A 245 3.53 -11.71 -32.46
C LEU A 245 4.26 -10.71 -31.54
N ARG A 246 5.54 -10.44 -31.80
CA ARG A 246 6.33 -9.45 -31.04
C ARG A 246 5.65 -8.08 -31.05
N ASN A 247 5.22 -7.59 -32.21
CA ASN A 247 4.55 -6.29 -32.32
C ASN A 247 3.22 -6.23 -31.54
N LYS A 248 2.44 -7.31 -31.55
CA LYS A 248 1.19 -7.40 -30.77
C LYS A 248 1.46 -7.44 -29.26
N LEU A 249 2.49 -8.17 -28.81
CA LEU A 249 2.90 -8.20 -27.41
C LEU A 249 3.39 -6.83 -26.93
N LEU A 250 4.22 -6.15 -27.72
CA LEU A 250 4.69 -4.79 -27.41
C LEU A 250 3.54 -3.78 -27.36
N ALA A 251 2.56 -3.89 -28.26
CA ALA A 251 1.36 -3.06 -28.20
C ALA A 251 0.51 -3.33 -26.93
N ALA A 252 0.57 -4.53 -26.37
CA ALA A 252 -0.02 -4.88 -25.08
C ALA A 252 0.91 -4.56 -23.88
N TYR A 253 2.09 -4.00 -24.13
CA TYR A 253 3.17 -3.74 -23.16
C TYR A 253 3.64 -5.00 -22.42
N TYR A 254 3.87 -6.07 -23.19
CA TYR A 254 4.59 -7.27 -22.82
C TYR A 254 5.90 -7.32 -23.60
N PHE A 255 7.02 -7.46 -22.91
CA PHE A 255 8.37 -7.32 -23.45
C PHE A 255 8.97 -8.69 -23.73
N VAL A 256 9.36 -8.92 -24.98
CA VAL A 256 9.95 -10.20 -25.39
C VAL A 256 11.38 -10.27 -24.92
N VAL A 257 11.69 -11.26 -24.08
CA VAL A 257 13.03 -11.54 -23.54
C VAL A 257 13.64 -12.77 -24.20
N GLU A 258 14.97 -12.78 -24.26
CA GLU A 258 15.76 -13.91 -24.80
C GLU A 258 16.07 -14.98 -23.77
N ASP A 259 16.09 -14.63 -22.48
CA ASP A 259 16.29 -15.57 -21.39
C ASP A 259 14.94 -16.03 -20.83
N LYS A 260 14.71 -17.36 -20.85
CA LYS A 260 13.53 -17.99 -20.25
C LYS A 260 13.41 -17.69 -18.76
N ASN A 261 14.53 -17.58 -18.03
CA ASN A 261 14.52 -17.30 -16.60
C ASN A 261 14.07 -15.87 -16.26
N ALA A 262 14.18 -14.95 -17.23
CA ALA A 262 13.74 -13.57 -17.07
C ALA A 262 12.26 -13.35 -17.48
N ALA A 263 11.53 -14.42 -17.82
CA ALA A 263 10.17 -14.34 -18.34
C ALA A 263 9.08 -14.60 -17.29
N ASP A 264 8.08 -13.72 -17.24
CA ASP A 264 6.85 -13.96 -16.46
C ASP A 264 5.93 -14.98 -17.17
N ILE A 265 5.94 -15.01 -18.50
CA ILE A 265 5.12 -15.88 -19.36
C ILE A 265 5.99 -16.56 -20.41
N VAL A 266 5.77 -17.84 -20.67
CA VAL A 266 6.35 -18.56 -21.80
C VAL A 266 5.25 -18.82 -22.83
N ILE A 267 5.47 -18.40 -24.08
CA ILE A 267 4.57 -18.72 -25.19
C ILE A 267 5.28 -19.73 -26.08
N THR A 268 4.72 -20.93 -26.19
CA THR A 268 5.18 -21.99 -27.09
C THR A 268 4.32 -21.98 -28.35
N TYR A 269 4.94 -21.85 -29.52
CA TYR A 269 4.23 -21.74 -30.80
C TYR A 269 5.05 -22.26 -31.99
N GLY A 270 4.35 -22.76 -33.02
CA GLY A 270 4.97 -23.36 -34.22
C GLY A 270 4.36 -22.90 -35.55
N ASP A 271 4.89 -23.45 -36.65
CA ASP A 271 4.54 -23.01 -38.00
C ASP A 271 3.30 -23.70 -38.62
N GLY A 272 2.99 -24.93 -38.20
CA GLY A 272 1.84 -25.70 -38.68
C GLY A 272 0.48 -25.07 -38.33
N LYS A 273 -0.56 -25.40 -39.12
CA LYS A 273 -1.96 -25.01 -38.80
C LYS A 273 -2.44 -25.61 -37.48
N ASP A 274 -1.98 -26.82 -37.17
CA ASP A 274 -2.29 -27.56 -35.92
C ASP A 274 -1.17 -27.44 -34.89
N ALA A 275 -0.21 -26.53 -35.11
CA ALA A 275 0.85 -26.31 -34.14
C ALA A 275 0.25 -25.72 -32.85
N PRO A 276 0.61 -26.28 -31.67
CA PRO A 276 0.07 -25.78 -30.41
C PRO A 276 0.50 -24.32 -30.20
N PHE A 277 -0.44 -23.47 -29.80
CA PHE A 277 -0.15 -22.14 -29.27
C PHE A 277 -0.50 -22.17 -27.78
N ILE A 278 0.52 -22.36 -26.97
CA ILE A 278 0.39 -22.60 -25.53
C ILE A 278 0.95 -21.39 -24.79
N LEU A 279 0.15 -20.86 -23.86
CA LEU A 279 0.60 -19.87 -22.90
C LEU A 279 0.84 -20.57 -21.56
N GLU A 280 2.08 -20.50 -21.11
CA GLU A 280 2.47 -20.98 -19.79
C GLU A 280 2.74 -19.79 -18.88
N GLY A 281 2.00 -19.71 -17.79
CA GLY A 281 2.28 -18.72 -16.73
C GLY A 281 3.52 -19.09 -15.92
N TRP A 282 3.89 -18.20 -14.99
CA TRP A 282 5.05 -18.36 -14.12
C TRP A 282 5.12 -19.76 -13.46
N CYS A 283 6.28 -20.40 -13.58
CA CYS A 283 6.60 -21.77 -13.14
C CYS A 283 5.75 -22.90 -13.76
N GLY A 284 5.19 -22.72 -14.96
CA GLY A 284 4.52 -23.81 -15.71
C GLY A 284 3.23 -24.33 -15.07
N ARG A 285 2.66 -23.58 -14.12
CA ARG A 285 1.52 -24.04 -13.30
C ARG A 285 0.17 -23.99 -14.02
N LYS A 286 0.08 -23.24 -15.12
CA LYS A 286 -1.14 -23.12 -15.93
C LYS A 286 -0.80 -22.99 -17.41
N ILE A 287 -1.53 -23.76 -18.21
CA ILE A 287 -1.36 -23.94 -19.64
C ILE A 287 -2.70 -23.58 -20.28
N GLU A 288 -2.77 -22.44 -20.96
CA GLU A 288 -3.90 -22.13 -21.85
C GLU A 288 -3.50 -22.53 -23.27
N SER A 289 -4.26 -23.45 -23.87
CA SER A 289 -4.07 -23.84 -25.27
C SER A 289 -5.11 -23.13 -26.12
N LEU A 290 -4.65 -22.39 -27.14
CA LEU A 290 -5.48 -21.62 -28.05
C LEU A 290 -4.89 -21.65 -29.46
N THR A 291 -5.56 -21.04 -30.44
CA THR A 291 -4.99 -20.91 -31.79
C THR A 291 -4.23 -19.60 -31.93
N TYR A 292 -3.20 -19.58 -32.78
CA TYR A 292 -2.46 -18.35 -33.10
C TYR A 292 -3.36 -17.20 -33.56
N LYS A 293 -4.43 -17.52 -34.32
CA LYS A 293 -5.38 -16.51 -34.83
C LYS A 293 -6.21 -15.91 -33.70
N ASP A 294 -6.68 -16.75 -32.78
CA ASP A 294 -7.50 -16.31 -31.65
C ASP A 294 -6.70 -15.37 -30.74
N PHE A 295 -5.43 -15.71 -30.48
CA PHE A 295 -4.53 -14.84 -29.72
C PHE A 295 -4.38 -13.46 -30.37
N LEU A 296 -4.12 -13.41 -31.67
CA LEU A 296 -3.86 -12.15 -32.37
C LEU A 296 -5.08 -11.22 -32.42
N HIS A 297 -6.29 -11.80 -32.36
CA HIS A 297 -7.54 -11.03 -32.32
C HIS A 297 -7.68 -10.27 -30.99
N ALA A 298 -7.36 -10.90 -29.86
CA ALA A 298 -7.54 -10.31 -28.53
C ALA A 298 -6.41 -10.66 -27.55
N PRO A 299 -5.15 -10.24 -27.81
CA PRO A 299 -4.00 -10.67 -27.00
C PRO A 299 -4.10 -10.20 -25.55
N GLY A 300 -4.59 -8.96 -25.33
CA GLY A 300 -4.80 -8.42 -23.99
C GLY A 300 -5.75 -9.27 -23.15
N LYS A 301 -6.86 -9.74 -23.74
CA LYS A 301 -7.86 -10.58 -23.04
C LYS A 301 -7.25 -11.89 -22.55
N HIS A 302 -6.48 -12.59 -23.39
CA HIS A 302 -5.85 -13.86 -23.02
C HIS A 302 -4.72 -13.65 -21.99
N LEU A 303 -3.91 -12.60 -22.17
CA LEU A 303 -2.83 -12.29 -21.22
C LEU A 303 -3.37 -11.86 -19.85
N GLU A 304 -4.47 -11.11 -19.80
CA GLU A 304 -5.17 -10.75 -18.55
C GLU A 304 -5.82 -11.97 -17.90
N ALA A 305 -6.50 -12.82 -18.67
CA ALA A 305 -7.09 -14.05 -18.14
C ALA A 305 -6.02 -14.99 -17.56
N LEU A 306 -4.89 -15.15 -18.24
CA LEU A 306 -3.77 -15.93 -17.72
C LEU A 306 -3.18 -15.29 -16.46
N ALA A 307 -2.98 -13.97 -16.45
CA ALA A 307 -2.47 -13.24 -15.29
C ALA A 307 -3.36 -13.41 -14.06
N ASP A 308 -4.68 -13.29 -14.22
CA ASP A 308 -5.67 -13.48 -13.16
C ASP A 308 -5.66 -14.93 -12.65
N GLN A 309 -5.55 -15.91 -13.55
CA GLN A 309 -5.49 -17.30 -13.18
C GLN A 309 -4.18 -17.66 -12.45
N CYS A 310 -3.08 -17.00 -12.76
CA CYS A 310 -1.77 -17.22 -12.14
C CYS A 310 -1.57 -16.42 -10.85
N ASP A 311 -2.54 -15.60 -10.44
CA ASP A 311 -2.41 -14.72 -9.28
C ASP A 311 -2.65 -15.43 -7.95
N LEU A 312 -1.60 -16.06 -7.45
CA LEU A 312 -1.56 -16.74 -6.15
C LEU A 312 -1.56 -15.79 -4.95
N GLN A 313 -1.42 -14.48 -5.19
CA GLN A 313 -1.27 -13.47 -4.14
C GLN A 313 -2.60 -12.76 -3.85
N LYS A 314 -3.68 -13.04 -4.59
CA LYS A 314 -4.97 -12.33 -4.48
C LYS A 314 -5.50 -12.27 -3.04
N ASN A 315 -5.56 -13.41 -2.37
CA ASN A 315 -6.06 -13.49 -1.00
C ASN A 315 -5.06 -12.86 -0.01
N PHE A 316 -3.76 -13.06 -0.20
CA PHE A 316 -2.72 -12.40 0.58
C PHE A 316 -2.85 -10.88 0.54
N ARG A 317 -3.06 -10.31 -0.66
CA ARG A 317 -3.33 -8.88 -0.84
C ARG A 317 -4.59 -8.42 -0.13
N SER A 318 -5.66 -9.21 -0.18
CA SER A 318 -6.89 -8.93 0.56
C SER A 318 -6.63 -8.88 2.07
N THR A 319 -5.83 -9.80 2.60
CA THR A 319 -5.42 -9.80 4.02
C THR A 319 -4.55 -8.61 4.37
N VAL A 320 -3.58 -8.24 3.53
CA VAL A 320 -2.76 -7.03 3.70
C VAL A 320 -3.65 -5.80 3.75
N TYR A 321 -4.59 -5.67 2.80
CA TYR A 321 -5.53 -4.54 2.72
C TYR A 321 -6.44 -4.46 3.94
N SER A 322 -7.01 -5.59 4.37
CA SER A 322 -7.87 -5.66 5.55
C SER A 322 -7.08 -5.32 6.83
N SER A 323 -5.83 -5.76 6.90
CA SER A 323 -4.92 -5.42 8.01
C SER A 323 -4.50 -3.96 7.99
N LEU A 324 -4.34 -3.35 6.82
CA LEU A 324 -4.11 -1.91 6.70
C LEU A 324 -5.33 -1.10 7.14
N LEU A 325 -6.52 -1.47 6.67
CA LEU A 325 -7.75 -0.71 6.92
C LEU A 325 -8.24 -0.84 8.36
N LEU A 326 -8.25 -2.06 8.91
CA LEU A 326 -8.78 -2.36 10.24
C LEU A 326 -7.66 -2.56 11.26
N GLY A 327 -6.63 -3.32 10.89
CA GLY A 327 -5.54 -3.70 11.78
C GLY A 327 -4.72 -2.50 12.24
N LEU A 328 -4.26 -1.64 11.33
CA LEU A 328 -3.40 -0.50 11.69
C LEU A 328 -4.07 0.48 12.67
N PRO A 329 -5.28 1.02 12.41
CA PRO A 329 -5.95 1.88 13.38
C PRO A 329 -6.17 1.19 14.74
N MET A 330 -6.60 -0.08 14.71
CA MET A 330 -6.78 -0.86 15.92
C MET A 330 -5.48 -1.13 16.67
N GLY A 331 -4.37 -1.27 15.96
CA GLY A 331 -3.04 -1.49 16.52
C GLY A 331 -2.52 -0.25 17.22
N ILE A 332 -2.63 0.91 16.56
CA ILE A 332 -2.30 2.22 17.15
C ILE A 332 -3.13 2.45 18.42
N TYR A 333 -4.45 2.25 18.33
CA TYR A 333 -5.33 2.36 19.48
C TYR A 333 -4.93 1.39 20.61
N THR A 334 -4.72 0.11 20.29
CA THR A 334 -4.34 -0.92 21.28
C THR A 334 -3.04 -0.57 21.98
N PHE A 335 -2.04 -0.13 21.22
CA PHE A 335 -0.73 0.25 21.73
C PHE A 335 -0.83 1.44 22.69
N LEU A 336 -1.38 2.55 22.21
CA LEU A 336 -1.43 3.79 22.98
C LEU A 336 -2.41 3.72 24.15
N PHE A 337 -3.58 3.09 23.96
CA PHE A 337 -4.52 2.83 25.06
C PHE A 337 -3.84 2.01 26.16
N SER A 338 -3.12 0.94 25.81
CA SER A 338 -2.51 0.06 26.81
C SER A 338 -1.44 0.78 27.62
N ILE A 339 -0.62 1.62 26.98
CA ILE A 339 0.38 2.44 27.67
C ILE A 339 -0.31 3.44 28.61
N MET A 340 -1.29 4.20 28.12
CA MET A 340 -1.94 5.26 28.89
C MET A 340 -2.80 4.70 30.03
N ALA A 341 -3.64 3.69 29.75
CA ALA A 341 -4.41 2.97 30.78
C ALA A 341 -3.48 2.33 31.79
N GLY A 342 -2.32 1.90 31.33
CA GLY A 342 -1.30 1.37 32.19
C GLY A 342 -0.77 2.38 33.19
N LEU A 343 -0.26 3.50 32.69
CA LEU A 343 0.25 4.61 33.52
C LEU A 343 -0.83 5.12 34.47
N ALA A 344 -2.07 5.33 33.99
CA ALA A 344 -3.19 5.77 34.83
C ALA A 344 -3.53 4.75 35.94
N SER A 345 -3.36 3.45 35.67
CA SER A 345 -3.64 2.39 36.64
C SER A 345 -2.63 2.33 37.80
N ILE A 346 -1.44 2.93 37.65
CA ILE A 346 -0.46 3.05 38.74
C ILE A 346 -1.07 3.86 39.89
N TRP A 347 -1.68 4.99 39.55
CA TRP A 347 -2.19 5.99 40.50
C TRP A 347 -3.66 5.75 40.88
N LEU A 348 -4.52 5.40 39.92
CA LEU A 348 -5.98 5.41 40.09
C LEU A 348 -6.58 4.01 40.25
N GLY A 349 -5.76 2.98 40.11
CA GLY A 349 -6.20 1.59 40.04
C GLY A 349 -6.83 1.23 38.69
N ARG A 350 -6.93 -0.09 38.43
CA ARG A 350 -7.19 -0.65 37.08
C ARG A 350 -8.50 -0.18 36.44
N LYS A 351 -9.61 -0.20 37.18
CA LYS A 351 -10.93 0.13 36.62
C LYS A 351 -11.04 1.62 36.29
N LYS A 352 -10.65 2.49 37.24
CA LYS A 352 -10.68 3.95 37.06
C LYS A 352 -9.68 4.39 35.99
N GLY A 353 -8.46 3.84 36.00
CA GLY A 353 -7.44 4.10 34.98
C GLY A 353 -7.92 3.77 33.57
N ALA A 354 -8.52 2.58 33.37
CA ALA A 354 -9.10 2.18 32.08
C ALA A 354 -10.29 3.07 31.68
N ALA A 355 -11.18 3.43 32.61
CA ALA A 355 -12.34 4.27 32.34
C ALA A 355 -11.94 5.69 31.91
N ILE A 356 -11.02 6.33 32.64
CA ILE A 356 -10.50 7.67 32.29
C ILE A 356 -9.79 7.62 30.94
N THR A 357 -9.00 6.57 30.70
CA THR A 357 -8.31 6.39 29.42
C THR A 357 -9.30 6.27 28.26
N ALA A 358 -10.38 5.50 28.44
CA ALA A 358 -11.44 5.38 27.46
C ALA A 358 -12.15 6.71 27.21
N ALA A 359 -12.42 7.49 28.26
CA ALA A 359 -13.02 8.82 28.13
C ALA A 359 -12.11 9.78 27.33
N VAL A 360 -10.81 9.79 27.61
CA VAL A 360 -9.83 10.59 26.86
C VAL A 360 -9.81 10.17 25.38
N TRP A 361 -9.77 8.86 25.08
CA TRP A 361 -9.82 8.38 23.70
C TRP A 361 -11.12 8.70 22.99
N MET A 362 -12.25 8.70 23.71
CA MET A 362 -13.52 9.12 23.15
C MET A 362 -13.48 10.61 22.74
N VAL A 363 -12.95 11.48 23.61
CA VAL A 363 -12.81 12.92 23.31
C VAL A 363 -11.89 13.16 22.13
N ILE A 364 -10.72 12.50 22.10
CA ILE A 364 -9.77 12.60 20.98
C ILE A 364 -10.43 12.10 19.69
N GLY A 365 -11.07 10.94 19.73
CA GLY A 365 -11.73 10.34 18.57
C GLY A 365 -12.87 11.20 18.03
N LEU A 366 -13.71 11.76 18.90
CA LEU A 366 -14.77 12.68 18.52
C LEU A 366 -14.21 13.98 17.94
N SER A 367 -13.11 14.51 18.49
CA SER A 367 -12.43 15.69 17.95
C SER A 367 -11.83 15.44 16.56
N LEU A 368 -11.19 14.29 16.34
CA LEU A 368 -10.67 13.92 15.02
C LEU A 368 -11.81 13.69 14.01
N TYR A 369 -12.88 13.03 14.45
CA TYR A 369 -14.07 12.82 13.64
C TYR A 369 -14.70 14.15 13.21
N THR A 370 -14.90 15.11 14.11
CA THR A 370 -15.45 16.42 13.74
C THR A 370 -14.53 17.20 12.82
N GLN A 371 -13.21 17.13 13.00
CA GLN A 371 -12.24 17.75 12.09
C GLN A 371 -12.33 17.14 10.69
N LEU A 372 -12.34 15.81 10.57
CA LEU A 372 -12.40 15.13 9.28
C LEU A 372 -13.75 15.32 8.59
N ALA A 373 -14.85 15.23 9.33
CA ALA A 373 -16.19 15.53 8.82
C ALA A 373 -16.25 16.98 8.31
N TYR A 374 -15.69 17.92 9.06
CA TYR A 374 -15.57 19.31 8.62
C TYR A 374 -14.76 19.44 7.33
N PHE A 375 -13.60 18.78 7.21
CA PHE A 375 -12.81 18.80 5.97
C PHE A 375 -13.54 18.16 4.78
N ALA A 376 -14.26 17.07 5.00
CA ALA A 376 -15.00 16.37 3.94
C ALA A 376 -16.22 17.17 3.46
N HIS A 377 -16.93 17.86 4.38
CA HIS A 377 -18.19 18.55 4.08
C HIS A 377 -18.04 20.04 3.72
N ARG A 378 -17.02 20.76 4.21
CA ARG A 378 -16.89 22.20 3.91
C ARG A 378 -16.44 22.51 2.47
N GLY A 379 -15.98 21.50 1.72
CA GLY A 379 -15.87 21.62 0.26
C GLY A 379 -17.25 21.81 -0.40
N GLN A 380 -18.34 21.41 0.25
CA GLN A 380 -19.68 21.41 -0.35
C GLN A 380 -20.62 22.49 0.19
N GLU A 381 -20.29 23.16 1.30
CA GLU A 381 -21.20 24.12 1.95
C GLU A 381 -20.90 25.59 1.61
N GLY A 382 -21.78 26.16 0.78
CA GLY A 382 -22.20 27.57 0.80
C GLY A 382 -21.31 28.59 0.10
N LYS A 383 -19.99 28.53 0.27
CA LYS A 383 -19.09 29.54 -0.33
C LYS A 383 -18.75 29.22 -1.79
N PRO A 384 -18.78 30.21 -2.70
CA PRO A 384 -18.26 30.04 -4.04
C PRO A 384 -16.81 29.55 -4.02
N PRO A 385 -16.40 28.61 -4.90
CA PRO A 385 -15.02 28.11 -4.96
C PRO A 385 -13.97 29.22 -5.06
N GLN A 386 -14.30 30.33 -5.73
CA GLN A 386 -13.46 31.52 -5.87
C GLN A 386 -13.12 32.12 -4.49
N GLU A 387 -14.13 32.38 -3.67
CA GLU A 387 -13.96 32.96 -2.32
C GLU A 387 -13.08 32.08 -1.43
N LEU A 388 -13.17 30.74 -1.60
CA LEU A 388 -12.32 29.80 -0.86
C LEU A 388 -10.84 29.93 -1.21
N LEU A 389 -10.51 30.23 -2.47
CA LEU A 389 -9.13 30.41 -2.93
C LEU A 389 -8.50 31.73 -2.43
N GLU A 390 -9.31 32.74 -2.16
CA GLU A 390 -8.86 34.05 -1.63
C GLU A 390 -8.66 34.03 -0.11
N SER A 391 -9.08 32.96 0.56
CA SER A 391 -8.96 32.84 2.01
C SER A 391 -7.50 32.88 2.48
N SER A 392 -7.26 33.54 3.62
CA SER A 392 -5.97 33.48 4.32
C SER A 392 -5.66 32.06 4.85
N SER A 393 -6.70 31.24 5.06
CA SER A 393 -6.59 29.87 5.52
C SER A 393 -6.23 28.92 4.37
N SER A 394 -5.07 28.25 4.45
CA SER A 394 -4.71 27.23 3.45
C SER A 394 -5.65 26.05 3.41
N ARG A 395 -6.35 25.75 4.52
CA ARG A 395 -7.34 24.68 4.55
C ARG A 395 -8.53 25.03 3.65
N GLU A 396 -8.95 26.30 3.66
CA GLU A 396 -10.02 26.79 2.80
C GLU A 396 -9.57 26.85 1.34
N ARG A 397 -8.35 27.35 1.06
CA ARG A 397 -7.79 27.33 -0.30
C ARG A 397 -7.68 25.92 -0.87
N LEU A 398 -7.27 24.95 -0.05
CA LEU A 398 -7.22 23.54 -0.42
C LEU A 398 -8.60 22.98 -0.76
N ALA A 399 -9.62 23.32 0.03
CA ALA A 399 -11.01 22.97 -0.28
C ALA A 399 -11.48 23.63 -1.59
N GLY A 400 -11.08 24.89 -1.84
CA GLY A 400 -11.28 25.60 -3.11
C GLY A 400 -10.67 24.85 -4.30
N LEU A 401 -9.40 24.46 -4.22
CA LEU A 401 -8.73 23.67 -5.26
C LEU A 401 -9.42 22.33 -5.54
N ARG A 402 -9.86 21.64 -4.48
CA ARG A 402 -10.64 20.39 -4.62
C ARG A 402 -11.98 20.63 -5.30
N ASN A 403 -12.64 21.75 -5.01
CA ASN A 403 -13.85 22.16 -5.70
C ASN A 403 -13.62 22.44 -7.17
N TYR A 404 -12.58 23.21 -7.50
CA TYR A 404 -12.17 23.45 -8.89
C TYR A 404 -11.90 22.14 -9.63
N MET A 405 -11.21 21.19 -9.00
CA MET A 405 -10.97 19.87 -9.57
C MET A 405 -12.26 19.08 -9.80
N SER A 406 -13.19 19.09 -8.84
CA SER A 406 -14.44 18.33 -8.91
C SER A 406 -15.45 18.90 -9.90
N LYS A 407 -15.44 20.23 -10.10
CA LYS A 407 -16.37 20.98 -10.94
C LYS A 407 -15.79 21.33 -12.32
N ASP A 408 -14.57 20.87 -12.63
CA ASP A 408 -13.90 21.11 -13.92
C ASP A 408 -13.78 22.61 -14.25
N LEU A 409 -13.40 23.42 -13.25
CA LEU A 409 -13.35 24.88 -13.37
C LEU A 409 -11.95 25.36 -13.81
N ASN A 410 -11.92 26.41 -14.64
CA ASN A 410 -10.69 27.07 -15.04
C ASN A 410 -10.16 27.97 -13.92
N ILE A 411 -8.99 27.64 -13.38
CA ILE A 411 -8.34 28.39 -12.29
C ILE A 411 -7.43 29.53 -12.75
N ARG A 412 -7.04 29.59 -14.03
CA ARG A 412 -6.02 30.54 -14.51
C ARG A 412 -6.40 32.01 -14.35
N GLU A 413 -7.69 32.30 -14.51
CA GLU A 413 -8.22 33.66 -14.44
C GLU A 413 -8.43 34.11 -12.98
N HIS A 414 -8.16 33.24 -12.02
CA HIS A 414 -8.35 33.53 -10.61
C HIS A 414 -7.16 34.33 -10.06
N ALA A 415 -7.42 35.39 -9.30
CA ALA A 415 -6.38 36.28 -8.76
C ALA A 415 -5.32 35.53 -7.90
N ALA A 416 -5.75 34.51 -7.15
CA ALA A 416 -4.86 33.68 -6.34
C ALA A 416 -4.00 32.67 -7.14
N TYR A 417 -4.13 32.57 -8.47
CA TYR A 417 -3.47 31.52 -9.27
C TYR A 417 -1.95 31.51 -9.12
N ASP A 418 -1.31 32.66 -9.31
CA ASP A 418 0.16 32.76 -9.27
C ASP A 418 0.71 32.46 -7.86
N ASP A 419 0.00 32.91 -6.82
CA ASP A 419 0.33 32.62 -5.42
C ASP A 419 0.22 31.12 -5.11
N LEU A 420 -0.79 30.43 -5.66
CA LEU A 420 -0.97 28.99 -5.50
C LEU A 420 0.11 28.19 -6.24
N LEU A 421 0.55 28.66 -7.41
CA LEU A 421 1.62 28.04 -8.19
C LEU A 421 2.96 28.05 -7.44
N HIS A 422 3.24 29.13 -6.71
CA HIS A 422 4.47 29.32 -5.94
C HIS A 422 4.28 29.11 -4.43
N SER A 423 3.12 28.55 -4.02
CA SER A 423 2.78 28.40 -2.62
C SER A 423 3.85 27.62 -1.86
N PRO A 424 4.23 28.00 -0.63
CA PRO A 424 5.14 27.19 0.18
C PRO A 424 4.52 25.84 0.59
N LYS A 425 3.20 25.68 0.45
CA LYS A 425 2.47 24.49 0.90
C LYS A 425 2.38 23.45 -0.22
N MET A 426 2.98 22.28 0.02
CA MET A 426 2.98 21.16 -0.92
C MET A 426 1.57 20.73 -1.35
N ALA A 427 0.60 20.73 -0.42
CA ALA A 427 -0.79 20.35 -0.73
C ALA A 427 -1.46 21.30 -1.75
N GLU A 428 -1.18 22.61 -1.70
CA GLU A 428 -1.74 23.58 -2.65
C GLU A 428 -1.18 23.34 -4.05
N ARG A 429 0.15 23.20 -4.18
CA ARG A 429 0.79 22.88 -5.47
C ARG A 429 0.38 21.52 -6.02
N TYR A 430 0.21 20.51 -5.14
CA TYR A 430 -0.27 19.17 -5.49
C TYR A 430 -1.65 19.24 -6.14
N TRP A 431 -2.60 19.95 -5.53
CA TRP A 431 -3.95 20.02 -6.05
C TRP A 431 -4.07 20.97 -7.24
N LEU A 432 -3.28 22.05 -7.28
CA LEU A 432 -3.18 22.91 -8.45
C LEU A 432 -2.73 22.13 -9.69
N ALA A 433 -1.70 21.29 -9.58
CA ALA A 433 -1.25 20.41 -10.67
C ALA A 433 -2.39 19.53 -11.20
N ARG A 434 -3.27 19.05 -10.32
CA ARG A 434 -4.43 18.26 -10.71
C ARG A 434 -5.50 19.09 -11.41
N VAL A 435 -5.79 20.29 -10.91
CA VAL A 435 -6.74 21.23 -11.52
C VAL A 435 -6.31 21.59 -12.94
N LEU A 436 -5.01 21.84 -13.15
CA LEU A 436 -4.44 22.16 -14.47
C LEU A 436 -4.61 21.05 -15.51
N ALA A 437 -4.93 19.81 -15.12
CA ALA A 437 -5.26 18.73 -16.06
C ALA A 437 -6.50 19.04 -16.92
N HIS A 438 -7.31 20.02 -16.52
CA HIS A 438 -8.54 20.43 -17.18
C HIS A 438 -8.36 21.63 -18.13
N ASN A 439 -7.28 22.39 -17.96
CA ASN A 439 -7.03 23.62 -18.71
C ASN A 439 -6.08 23.34 -19.89
N GLN A 440 -6.62 23.27 -21.11
CA GLN A 440 -5.85 22.91 -22.32
C GLN A 440 -5.30 24.12 -23.07
N ASP A 441 -4.52 24.94 -22.39
CA ASP A 441 -3.84 26.08 -22.98
C ASP A 441 -2.31 25.95 -22.87
N LYS A 442 -1.60 26.68 -23.74
CA LYS A 442 -0.14 26.65 -23.81
C LYS A 442 0.51 27.10 -22.51
N GLU A 443 -0.12 28.00 -21.78
CA GLU A 443 0.41 28.47 -20.51
C GLU A 443 0.24 27.41 -19.42
N SER A 444 -0.90 26.70 -19.36
CA SER A 444 -1.10 25.57 -18.43
C SER A 444 -0.08 24.46 -18.66
N LEU A 445 0.32 24.22 -19.91
CA LEU A 445 1.44 23.33 -20.21
C LEU A 445 2.75 23.85 -19.58
N LYS A 446 3.09 25.13 -19.74
CA LYS A 446 4.30 25.71 -19.13
C LYS A 446 4.27 25.58 -17.60
N ASP A 447 3.12 25.83 -16.99
CA ASP A 447 2.95 25.76 -15.53
C ASP A 447 3.05 24.31 -15.02
N LEU A 448 2.52 23.34 -15.78
CA LEU A 448 2.77 21.91 -15.50
C LEU A 448 4.24 21.54 -15.65
N LEU A 449 4.94 22.04 -16.69
CA LEU A 449 6.37 21.81 -16.88
C LEU A 449 7.22 22.45 -15.77
N PHE A 450 6.78 23.59 -15.22
CA PHE A 450 7.36 24.18 -14.02
C PHE A 450 7.19 23.25 -12.81
N LEU A 451 5.98 22.73 -12.57
CA LEU A 451 5.68 21.79 -11.47
C LEU A 451 6.37 20.43 -11.60
N LEU A 452 6.85 20.04 -12.78
CA LEU A 452 7.72 18.86 -12.94
C LEU A 452 9.07 19.01 -12.22
N LYS A 453 9.49 20.24 -11.90
CA LYS A 453 10.72 20.54 -11.17
C LYS A 453 10.48 20.75 -9.67
N ASP A 454 9.26 20.53 -9.19
CA ASP A 454 8.92 20.71 -7.78
C ASP A 454 9.83 19.87 -6.87
N PRO A 455 10.29 20.38 -5.71
CA PRO A 455 11.08 19.60 -4.77
C PRO A 455 10.34 18.36 -4.27
N SER A 456 9.00 18.41 -4.16
CA SER A 456 8.20 17.28 -3.73
C SER A 456 7.94 16.30 -4.88
N PRO A 457 8.35 15.02 -4.76
CA PRO A 457 8.01 13.98 -5.73
C PRO A 457 6.50 13.85 -5.94
N ASN A 458 5.71 14.20 -4.93
CA ASN A 458 4.26 14.08 -4.94
C ASN A 458 3.62 15.06 -5.94
N VAL A 459 4.09 16.31 -5.93
CA VAL A 459 3.67 17.36 -6.88
C VAL A 459 4.13 16.99 -8.29
N ARG A 460 5.39 16.56 -8.47
CA ARG A 460 5.90 16.06 -9.76
C ARG A 460 5.02 14.94 -10.32
N CYS A 461 4.64 13.97 -9.47
CA CYS A 461 3.74 12.89 -9.87
C CYS A 461 2.36 13.40 -10.33
N GLN A 462 1.78 14.42 -9.68
CA GLN A 462 0.50 14.98 -10.12
C GLN A 462 0.63 15.77 -11.42
N ALA A 463 1.71 16.53 -11.61
CA ALA A 463 1.99 17.20 -12.87
C ALA A 463 2.13 16.20 -14.02
N ILE A 464 2.88 15.10 -13.81
CA ILE A 464 2.98 14.00 -14.77
C ILE A 464 1.62 13.36 -15.04
N TRP A 465 0.82 13.14 -13.99
CA TRP A 465 -0.52 12.57 -14.12
C TRP A 465 -1.43 13.47 -14.98
N ALA A 466 -1.35 14.80 -14.79
CA ALA A 466 -2.07 15.79 -15.59
C ALA A 466 -1.59 15.78 -17.05
N LEU A 467 -0.29 15.69 -17.29
CA LEU A 467 0.28 15.54 -18.63
C LEU A 467 -0.18 14.26 -19.34
N GLY A 468 -0.40 13.16 -18.59
CA GLY A 468 -0.88 11.88 -19.13
C GLY A 468 -2.39 11.77 -19.30
N ARG A 469 -3.18 12.80 -18.93
CA ARG A 469 -4.65 12.77 -18.96
C ARG A 469 -5.24 13.13 -20.32
N ARG A 470 -4.55 13.97 -21.10
CA ARG A 470 -4.99 14.45 -22.42
C ARG A 470 -3.77 14.67 -23.33
N PRO A 471 -3.93 14.66 -24.67
CA PRO A 471 -2.84 14.97 -25.57
C PRO A 471 -2.45 16.46 -25.44
N TRP A 472 -1.20 16.70 -25.05
CA TRP A 472 -0.56 18.02 -25.10
C TRP A 472 0.31 18.13 -26.36
N ASP A 473 0.87 19.29 -26.64
CA ASP A 473 1.93 19.39 -27.65
C ASP A 473 3.23 18.77 -27.11
N ARG A 474 3.66 17.65 -27.72
CA ARG A 474 4.89 16.90 -27.40
C ARG A 474 5.10 16.47 -25.92
N PRO A 475 4.09 16.01 -25.15
CA PRO A 475 4.27 15.57 -23.76
C PRO A 475 5.18 14.33 -23.66
N SER A 476 5.16 13.46 -24.67
CA SER A 476 5.91 12.21 -24.66
C SER A 476 7.41 12.42 -24.52
N GLY A 477 7.99 13.45 -25.14
CA GLY A 477 9.42 13.74 -25.04
C GLY A 477 9.86 14.06 -23.60
N TYR A 478 9.09 14.91 -22.91
CA TYR A 478 9.33 15.23 -21.50
C TYR A 478 9.14 14.01 -20.59
N LEU A 479 8.10 13.21 -20.83
CA LEU A 479 7.84 12.02 -20.03
C LEU A 479 8.91 10.94 -20.23
N GLU A 480 9.39 10.74 -21.45
CA GLU A 480 10.52 9.84 -21.73
C GLU A 480 11.81 10.29 -21.03
N ASP A 481 12.10 11.59 -21.07
CA ASP A 481 13.25 12.17 -20.37
C ASP A 481 13.19 11.90 -18.86
N ILE A 482 12.01 12.08 -18.24
CA ILE A 482 11.80 11.76 -16.82
C ILE A 482 12.03 10.27 -16.55
N VAL A 483 11.54 9.36 -17.40
CA VAL A 483 11.78 7.93 -17.22
C VAL A 483 13.28 7.62 -17.28
N LYS A 484 14.02 8.24 -18.21
CA LYS A 484 15.46 7.99 -18.42
C LYS A 484 16.33 8.59 -17.30
N ASN A 485 15.99 9.77 -16.82
CA ASN A 485 16.93 10.62 -16.06
C ASN A 485 16.50 10.92 -14.62
N SER A 486 15.24 10.67 -14.23
CA SER A 486 14.83 10.86 -12.83
C SER A 486 15.53 9.88 -11.90
N ASP A 487 15.94 10.36 -10.72
CA ASP A 487 16.49 9.57 -9.62
C ASP A 487 15.40 8.97 -8.70
N HIS A 488 14.13 9.26 -8.99
CA HIS A 488 13.03 8.87 -8.12
C HIS A 488 12.11 7.83 -8.77
N TYR A 489 12.06 6.64 -8.19
CA TYR A 489 11.32 5.49 -8.74
C TYR A 489 9.83 5.79 -8.98
N TYR A 490 9.14 6.41 -8.01
CA TYR A 490 7.72 6.77 -8.14
C TYR A 490 7.43 7.73 -9.29
N VAL A 491 8.30 8.72 -9.49
CA VAL A 491 8.20 9.70 -10.57
C VAL A 491 8.38 9.02 -11.92
N GLN A 492 9.36 8.13 -12.07
CA GLN A 492 9.54 7.32 -13.28
C GLN A 492 8.31 6.45 -13.58
N LEU A 493 7.75 5.78 -12.57
CA LEU A 493 6.56 4.95 -12.74
C LEU A 493 5.35 5.76 -13.19
N TYR A 494 5.16 6.97 -12.66
CA TYR A 494 4.12 7.88 -13.11
C TYR A 494 4.33 8.31 -14.57
N ALA A 495 5.56 8.67 -14.95
CA ALA A 495 5.87 9.12 -16.30
C ALA A 495 5.66 8.00 -17.32
N TYR A 496 6.11 6.80 -16.97
CA TYR A 496 5.90 5.61 -17.78
C TYR A 496 4.43 5.27 -17.96
N ASN A 497 3.63 5.32 -16.89
CA ASN A 497 2.19 5.10 -17.00
C ASN A 497 1.48 6.20 -17.79
N ALA A 498 1.94 7.45 -17.71
CA ALA A 498 1.43 8.55 -18.52
C ALA A 498 1.72 8.33 -20.01
N LEU A 499 2.94 7.93 -20.38
CA LEU A 499 3.29 7.53 -21.75
C LEU A 499 2.34 6.45 -22.28
N ARG A 500 2.12 5.40 -21.48
CA ARG A 500 1.22 4.30 -21.86
C ARG A 500 -0.21 4.76 -22.12
N ARG A 501 -0.74 5.68 -21.31
CA ARG A 501 -2.08 6.26 -21.49
C ARG A 501 -2.19 7.10 -22.76
N LEU A 502 -1.12 7.79 -23.13
CA LEU A 502 -1.01 8.57 -24.36
C LEU A 502 -0.81 7.70 -25.62
N GLY A 503 -0.79 6.37 -25.48
CA GLY A 503 -0.62 5.43 -26.60
C GLY A 503 0.82 5.30 -27.10
N TRP A 504 1.79 5.81 -26.35
CA TRP A 504 3.21 5.65 -26.67
C TRP A 504 3.60 4.17 -26.66
N ARG A 505 4.39 3.74 -27.64
CA ARG A 505 4.90 2.38 -27.76
C ARG A 505 6.41 2.43 -27.83
N GLN A 506 7.07 1.49 -27.16
CA GLN A 506 8.52 1.33 -27.28
C GLN A 506 8.88 0.95 -28.72
N GLN A 507 9.83 1.66 -29.30
CA GLN A 507 10.46 1.33 -30.58
C GLN A 507 11.82 0.71 -30.28
N ILE A 508 12.08 -0.47 -30.84
CA ILE A 508 13.28 -1.29 -30.59
C ILE A 508 13.74 -1.89 -31.90
#